data_AF-A0A8T5GV49-F1
#
_entry.id   AF-A0A8T5GV49-F1
#
_cell.length_a   1.000
_cell.length_b   1.000
_cell.length_c   1.000
_cell.angle_alpha   90.00
_cell.angle_beta   90.00
_cell.angle_gamma   90.00
#
_symmetry.space_group_name_H-M   'P 1'
#
loop_
_entity.id
_entity.type
_entity.pdbx_description
1 polymer ?
#
loop_
_entity_poly.entity_id
_entity_poly.type
_entity_poly.pdbx_seq_one_letter_code
_entity_poly.pdbx_strand_id
1 'polypeptide(L)' 'MPGSPYLDEPPKGLMTWPRLLKITVPFAVVGLFAAVYVDAVFQVLAVFTGVLFITAFVRR' A
#
# COMPACT_ATOMS: atom_id res chain seq x y z
N MET A 1 5.27 23.27 20.06
CA MET A 1 4.49 24.01 21.09
C MET A 1 4.47 23.15 22.34
N PRO A 2 4.64 23.71 23.56
CA PRO A 2 4.40 22.95 24.78
C PRO A 2 2.92 22.55 24.77
N GLY A 3 2.64 21.24 24.79
CA GLY A 3 1.27 20.71 24.83
C GLY A 3 0.52 20.73 23.50
N SER A 4 1.16 20.49 22.34
CA SER A 4 0.38 20.17 21.14
C SER A 4 -0.47 18.92 21.44
N PRO A 5 -1.81 18.98 21.37
CA PRO A 5 -2.66 17.87 21.76
C PRO A 5 -2.38 16.72 20.79
N TYR A 6 -1.77 15.64 21.28
CA TYR A 6 -1.84 14.38 20.54
C TYR A 6 -3.33 14.05 20.44
N LEU A 7 -3.79 13.77 19.22
CA LEU A 7 -5.17 13.36 19.02
C LEU A 7 -5.30 11.95 19.60
N ASP A 8 -5.98 11.85 20.76
CA ASP A 8 -6.26 10.56 21.41
C ASP A 8 -7.04 9.62 20.48
N GLU A 9 -7.87 10.20 19.61
CA GLU A 9 -8.58 9.49 18.56
C GLU A 9 -8.13 9.96 17.18
N PRO A 10 -7.93 9.03 16.22
CA PRO A 10 -7.59 9.40 14.86
C PRO A 10 -8.73 10.23 14.25
N PRO A 11 -8.42 11.38 13.64
CA PRO A 11 -9.42 12.29 13.10
C PRO A 11 -10.30 11.62 12.04
N LYS A 12 -11.62 11.83 12.16
CA LYS A 12 -12.62 11.20 11.30
C LYS A 12 -12.41 11.60 9.84
N GLY A 13 -12.39 10.61 8.94
CA GLY A 13 -12.24 10.82 7.50
C GLY A 13 -10.80 10.78 6.97
N LEU A 14 -9.78 10.80 7.84
CA LEU A 14 -8.39 10.67 7.42
C LEU A 14 -8.01 9.21 7.17
N MET A 15 -7.43 8.94 5.99
CA MET A 15 -6.83 7.65 5.67
C MET A 15 -5.49 7.53 6.38
N THR A 16 -5.52 7.02 7.62
CA THR A 16 -4.30 6.78 8.39
C THR A 16 -3.57 5.54 7.87
N TRP A 17 -2.25 5.45 8.08
CA TRP A 17 -1.47 4.26 7.75
C TRP A 17 -2.06 2.96 8.28
N PRO A 18 -2.49 2.87 9.56
CA PRO A 18 -3.15 1.66 10.06
C PRO A 18 -4.43 1.32 9.29
N ARG A 19 -5.22 2.32 8.89
CA ARG A 19 -6.45 2.10 8.12
C ARG A 19 -6.14 1.63 6.71
N LEU A 20 -5.16 2.26 6.05
CA LEU A 20 -4.70 1.85 4.74
C LEU A 20 -4.21 0.41 4.76
N LEU A 21 -3.34 0.04 5.71
CA LEU A 21 -2.80 -1.30 5.84
C LEU A 21 -3.89 -2.35 6.10
N LYS A 22 -4.87 -2.06 6.96
CA LYS A 22 -6.01 -2.96 7.19
C LYS A 22 -6.80 -3.24 5.90
N ILE A 23 -6.85 -2.28 4.99
CA ILE A 23 -7.52 -2.45 3.70
C ILE A 23 -6.61 -3.17 2.71
N THR A 24 -5.34 -2.75 2.56
CA THR A 24 -4.45 -3.22 1.49
C THR A 24 -3.78 -4.55 1.77
N VAL A 25 -3.47 -4.86 3.03
CA VAL A 25 -2.73 -6.09 3.41
C VAL A 25 -3.49 -7.36 3.01
N PRO A 26 -4.81 -7.51 3.26
CA PRO A 26 -5.54 -8.70 2.82
C PRO A 26 -5.44 -8.95 1.31
N PHE A 27 -5.59 -7.89 0.49
CA PHE A 27 -5.47 -8.02 -0.96
C PHE A 27 -4.04 -8.36 -1.39
N ALA A 28 -3.03 -7.76 -0.75
CA ALA A 28 -1.64 -8.07 -1.03
C ALA A 28 -1.31 -9.54 -0.70
N VAL A 29 -1.82 -10.06 0.41
CA VAL A 29 -1.64 -11.46 0.81
C VAL A 29 -2.31 -12.40 -0.19
N VAL A 30 -3.59 -12.17 -0.53
CA VAL A 30 -4.31 -12.99 -1.51
C VAL A 30 -3.63 -12.96 -2.89
N GLY A 31 -3.20 -11.77 -3.34
CA GLY A 31 -2.48 -11.61 -4.60
C GLY A 31 -1.14 -12.34 -4.61
N LEU A 32 -0.40 -12.30 -3.50
CA LEU A 32 0.86 -13.03 -3.38
C LEU A 32 0.65 -14.55 -3.39
N PHE A 33 -0.36 -15.05 -2.66
CA PHE A 33 -0.70 -16.47 -2.69
C PHE A 33 -1.08 -16.94 -4.10
N ALA A 34 -1.90 -16.16 -4.81
CA ALA A 34 -2.25 -16.46 -6.20
C ALA A 34 -1.01 -16.48 -7.10
N ALA A 35 -0.12 -15.49 -6.96
CA ALA A 35 1.11 -15.41 -7.75
C ALA A 35 2.04 -16.60 -7.53
N VAL A 36 2.17 -17.06 -6.28
CA VAL A 36 2.93 -18.28 -5.95
C VAL A 36 2.26 -19.51 -6.56
N TYR A 37 0.93 -19.62 -6.45
CA TYR A 37 0.17 -20.77 -6.97
C TYR A 37 0.33 -20.96 -8.49
N VAL A 38 0.42 -19.87 -9.24
CA VAL A 38 0.60 -19.92 -10.70
C VAL A 38 2.05 -19.75 -11.17
N ASP A 39 3.03 -19.79 -10.24
CA ASP A 39 4.46 -19.57 -10.51
C ASP A 39 4.76 -18.26 -11.28
N ALA A 40 4.03 -17.19 -10.95
CA ALA A 40 4.10 -15.89 -11.62
C ALA A 40 4.65 -14.75 -10.73
N VAL A 41 5.39 -15.09 -9.67
CA VAL A 41 5.87 -14.11 -8.68
C VAL A 41 6.73 -13.02 -9.31
N PHE A 42 7.65 -13.40 -10.20
CA PHE A 42 8.54 -12.45 -10.89
C PHE A 42 7.78 -11.50 -11.82
N GLN A 43 6.77 -12.01 -12.53
CA GLN A 43 5.94 -11.24 -13.45
C GLN A 43 5.13 -10.20 -12.67
N VAL A 44 4.56 -10.57 -11.52
CA VAL A 44 3.84 -9.64 -10.64
C VAL A 44 4.76 -8.54 -10.12
N LEU A 45 5.98 -8.88 -9.68
CA LEU A 45 6.97 -7.89 -9.24
C LEU A 45 7.42 -6.95 -10.38
N ALA A 46 7.63 -7.50 -11.58
CA ALA A 46 8.00 -6.71 -12.76
C ALA A 46 6.90 -5.72 -13.15
N VAL A 47 5.63 -6.15 -13.16
CA VAL A 47 4.48 -5.27 -13.43
C VAL A 47 4.39 -4.18 -12.37
N PHE A 48 4.48 -4.54 -11.08
CA PHE A 48 4.39 -3.57 -9.99
C PHE A 48 5.50 -2.50 -10.09
N THR A 49 6.72 -2.94 -10.37
CA THR A 49 7.88 -2.05 -10.57
C THR A 49 7.70 -1.17 -11.80
N GLY A 50 7.23 -1.73 -12.92
CA GLY A 50 6.96 -0.97 -14.14
C GLY A 50 5.90 0.11 -13.93
N VAL A 51 4.80 -0.20 -13.24
CA VAL A 51 3.75 0.78 -12.93
C VAL A 51 4.29 1.91 -12.04
N LEU A 52 5.06 1.58 -11.00
CA LEU A 52 5.67 2.58 -10.13
C LEU A 52 6.67 3.46 -10.90
N PHE A 53 7.46 2.87 -11.78
CA PHE A 53 8.41 3.59 -12.62
C PHE A 53 7.71 4.56 -13.57
N ILE A 54 6.68 4.08 -14.30
CA ILE A 54 5.86 4.92 -15.19
C ILE A 54 5.24 6.07 -14.38
N THR A 55 4.66 5.77 -13.22
CA THR A 55 4.03 6.79 -12.36
C THR A 55 5.05 7.83 -11.89
N ALA A 56 6.25 7.40 -11.49
CA ALA A 56 7.33 8.30 -11.08
C ALA A 56 7.82 9.16 -12.25
N PHE A 57 7.92 8.59 -13.44
CA PHE A 57 8.33 9.30 -14.65
C PHE A 57 7.29 10.33 -15.09
N VAL A 58 6.00 9.98 -15.09
CA VAL A 58 4.89 10.88 -15.47
C VAL A 58 4.71 12.03 -14.48
N ARG A 59 5.03 11.82 -13.19
CA ARG A 59 4.95 12.87 -12.16
C ARG A 59 6.15 13.82 -12.14
N ARG A 60 7.17 13.55 -12.95
CA ARG A 60 8.38 14.37 -13.07
C ARG A 60 8.17 15.50 -14.06
#